data_AF-A0A7V0L215-F1
#
_entry.id   AF-A0A7V0L215-F1
#
_cell.length_a   1.000
_cell.length_b   1.000
_cell.length_c   1.000
_cell.angle_alpha   90.00
_cell.angle_beta   90.00
_cell.angle_gamma   90.00
#
_symmetry.space_group_name_H-M   'P 1'
#
loop_
_entity.id
_entity.type
_entity.pdbx_description
1 polymer ?
#
loop_
_entity_poly.entity_id
_entity_poly.type
_entity_poly.pdbx_seq_one_letter_code
_entity_poly.pdbx_strand_id
1 'polypeptide(L)' 'KLVDLIVSRGSVNSKNISDIQIMDKFSFITVPFAKAEQIIGSFKEKGHKSLITHAKGKADDNGMQRTRGMRH' A
#
# COMPACT_ATOMS: atom_id res chain seq x y z
N LYS A 1 -6.88 13.28 -8.59
CA LYS A 1 -6.92 11.98 -9.34
C LYS A 1 -6.67 10.77 -8.43
N LEU A 2 -5.69 10.79 -7.51
CA LEU A 2 -5.48 9.67 -6.56
C LEU A 2 -6.70 9.36 -5.68
N VAL A 3 -7.22 10.36 -4.96
CA VAL A 3 -8.39 10.19 -4.08
C VAL A 3 -9.58 9.64 -4.84
N ASP A 4 -9.80 10.15 -6.05
CA ASP A 4 -10.89 9.72 -6.94
C ASP A 4 -10.80 8.22 -7.30
N LEU A 5 -9.60 7.73 -7.63
CA LEU A 5 -9.36 6.30 -7.89
C LEU A 5 -9.66 5.44 -6.66
N ILE A 6 -9.25 5.90 -5.48
CA ILE A 6 -9.43 5.17 -4.21
C ILE A 6 -10.91 5.17 -3.80
N VAL A 7 -11.62 6.28 -3.99
CA VAL A 7 -13.05 6.40 -3.70
C VAL A 7 -13.85 5.51 -4.66
N SER A 8 -13.53 5.59 -5.96
CA SER A 8 -14.22 4.84 -7.03
C SER A 8 -14.06 3.33 -6.87
N ARG A 9 -12.85 2.84 -6.62
CA ARG A 9 -12.56 1.40 -6.56
C ARG A 9 -12.65 0.82 -5.15
N GLY A 10 -12.28 1.59 -4.13
CA GLY A 10 -12.24 1.15 -2.74
C GLY A 10 -13.55 1.27 -1.98
N SER A 11 -14.60 1.89 -2.56
CA SER A 11 -15.86 2.18 -1.85
C SER A 11 -15.64 2.87 -0.50
N VAL A 12 -14.67 3.79 -0.45
CA VAL A 12 -14.35 4.59 0.73
C VAL A 12 -14.67 6.04 0.45
N ASN A 13 -15.18 6.75 1.45
CA ASN A 13 -15.46 8.17 1.32
C ASN A 13 -14.16 8.97 1.51
N SER A 14 -14.00 10.07 0.78
CA SER A 14 -12.85 10.97 0.92
C SER A 14 -12.70 11.51 2.34
N LYS A 15 -13.81 11.62 3.08
CA LYS A 15 -13.85 11.98 4.52
C LYS A 15 -13.09 11.01 5.43
N ASN A 16 -12.87 9.77 5.00
CA ASN A 16 -12.15 8.76 5.78
C ASN A 16 -10.63 8.80 5.57
N ILE A 17 -10.15 9.65 4.65
CA ILE A 17 -8.74 9.86 4.39
C ILE A 17 -8.27 10.99 5.28
N SER A 18 -7.52 10.66 6.32
CA SER A 18 -7.07 11.61 7.33
C SER A 18 -5.85 12.42 6.89
N ASP A 19 -4.94 11.79 6.12
CA ASP A 19 -3.70 12.41 5.66
C ASP A 19 -3.31 11.87 4.29
N ILE A 20 -2.67 12.71 3.46
CA ILE A 20 -2.22 12.36 2.11
C ILE A 20 -0.80 12.88 1.91
N GLN A 21 0.13 11.97 1.66
CA GLN A 21 1.51 12.29 1.32
C GLN A 21 1.81 11.80 -0.10
N ILE A 22 2.04 12.75 -1.01
CA ILE A 22 2.39 12.46 -2.40
C ILE A 22 3.92 12.47 -2.52
N MET A 23 4.49 11.39 -3.07
CA MET A 23 5.89 11.33 -3.50
C MET A 23 5.96 11.11 -5.01
N ASP A 24 7.17 11.19 -5.60
CA ASP A 24 7.37 11.00 -7.04
C ASP A 24 6.93 9.64 -7.56
N LYS A 25 7.11 8.58 -6.77
CA LYS A 25 6.86 7.19 -7.20
C LYS A 25 5.67 6.54 -6.51
N PHE A 26 5.28 7.05 -5.34
CA PHE A 26 4.26 6.44 -4.49
C PHE A 26 3.48 7.53 -3.75
N SER A 27 2.29 7.18 -3.29
CA SER A 27 1.51 8.06 -2.42
C SER A 27 1.07 7.27 -1.21
N PHE A 28 1.18 7.88 -0.03
CA PHE A 28 0.74 7.32 1.23
C PHE A 28 -0.53 8.03 1.66
N ILE A 29 -1.48 7.26 2.16
CA ILE A 29 -2.71 7.77 2.73
C ILE A 29 -2.92 7.17 4.10
N THR A 30 -3.43 7.99 5.03
CA THR A 30 -3.83 7.52 6.34
C THR A 30 -5.34 7.29 6.35
N VAL A 31 -5.74 6.06 6.62
CA VAL A 31 -7.13 5.63 6.73
C VAL A 31 -7.29 4.69 7.93
N PRO A 32 -8.49 4.60 8.53
CA PRO A 32 -8.77 3.62 9.57
C PRO A 32 -8.53 2.18 9.08
N PHE A 33 -8.03 1.30 9.94
CA PHE A 33 -7.70 -0.10 9.61
C PHE A 33 -8.86 -0.84 8.91
N ALA A 34 -10.07 -0.71 9.44
CA ALA A 34 -11.28 -1.31 8.85
C ALA A 34 -11.53 -0.88 7.39
N LYS A 35 -11.13 0.34 7.02
CA LYS A 35 -11.23 0.84 5.64
C LYS A 35 -10.00 0.47 4.81
N ALA A 36 -8.82 0.40 5.43
CA ALA A 36 -7.58 -0.02 4.77
C ALA A 36 -7.70 -1.42 4.15
N GLU A 37 -8.20 -2.40 4.91
CA GLU A 37 -8.37 -3.77 4.42
C GLU A 37 -9.35 -3.83 3.25
N GLN A 38 -10.45 -3.08 3.32
CA GLN A 38 -11.43 -3.00 2.25
C GLN A 38 -10.81 -2.46 0.96
N ILE A 39 -10.02 -1.38 1.06
CA ILE A 39 -9.28 -0.82 -0.08
C ILE A 39 -8.29 -1.86 -0.63
N ILE A 40 -7.45 -2.46 0.21
CA ILE A 40 -6.43 -3.42 -0.24
C ILE A 40 -7.08 -4.63 -0.93
N GLY A 41 -8.20 -5.12 -0.39
CA GLY A 41 -9.00 -6.18 -1.01
C GLY A 41 -9.53 -5.78 -2.39
N SER A 42 -10.10 -4.58 -2.53
CA SER A 42 -10.65 -4.09 -3.80
C SER A 42 -9.60 -3.85 -4.88
N PHE A 43 -8.35 -3.58 -4.48
CA PHE A 43 -7.22 -3.37 -5.38
C PHE A 43 -6.37 -4.63 -5.60
N LYS A 44 -6.74 -5.76 -4.97
CA LYS A 44 -6.08 -7.05 -5.17
C LYS A 44 -6.62 -7.74 -6.42
N GLU A 45 -6.02 -7.44 -7.56
CA GLU A 45 -6.35 -8.10 -8.83
C GLU A 45 -5.63 -9.46 -8.95
N LYS A 46 -6.33 -10.50 -9.40
CA LYS A 46 -5.73 -11.83 -9.60
C LYS A 46 -4.83 -11.79 -10.84
N GLY A 47 -3.52 -12.00 -10.63
CA GLY A 47 -2.54 -12.17 -11.72
C GLY A 47 -1.66 -10.95 -12.01
N HIS A 48 -1.95 -9.78 -11.43
CA HIS A 48 -1.15 -8.56 -11.60
C HIS A 48 -0.57 -8.05 -10.27
N LYS A 49 0.56 -7.34 -10.36
CA LYS A 49 1.23 -6.72 -9.21
C LYS A 49 0.26 -5.78 -8.50
N SER A 50 0.02 -5.99 -7.20
CA SER A 50 -0.90 -5.17 -6.41
C SER A 50 -0.48 -3.70 -6.46
N LEU A 51 -1.42 -2.82 -6.81
CA LEU A 51 -1.20 -1.38 -6.90
C LEU A 51 -1.10 -0.71 -5.52
N ILE A 52 -1.64 -1.36 -4.49
CA ILE A 52 -1.73 -0.84 -3.13
C ILE A 52 -1.30 -1.94 -2.15
N THR A 53 -0.49 -1.57 -1.17
CA THR A 53 -0.05 -2.45 -0.06
C THR A 53 0.00 -1.68 1.25
N HIS A 54 -0.03 -2.40 2.37
CA HIS A 54 0.22 -1.80 3.68
C HIS A 54 1.63 -1.17 3.72
N ALA A 55 1.72 0.08 4.14
CA ALA A 55 3.00 0.73 4.38
C ALA A 55 3.58 0.21 5.71
N LYS A 56 4.79 -0.37 5.68
CA LYS A 56 5.52 -0.71 6.91
C LYS A 56 6.07 0.60 7.48
N GLY A 57 5.63 0.99 8.67
CA GLY A 57 6.27 2.06 9.43
C GLY A 57 7.74 1.73 9.65
N LYS A 58 8.61 2.74 9.73
CA LYS A 58 10.06 2.58 9.91
C LYS A 58 10.37 1.78 11.19
N ALA A 59 10.38 0.48 11.08
CA ALA A 59 10.97 -0.47 11.99
C ALA A 59 11.17 -1.73 11.16
N ASP A 60 12.43 -2.13 11.01
CA ASP A 60 12.85 -3.39 10.40
C ASP A 60 12.96 -3.42 8.86
N ASP A 61 13.94 -2.65 8.36
CA ASP A 61 14.76 -3.02 7.21
C ASP A 61 15.96 -3.86 7.74
N ASN A 62 15.68 -5.05 8.28
CA ASN A 62 16.70 -6.01 8.68
C ASN A 62 16.17 -7.44 8.46
N GLY A 63 16.37 -7.98 7.25
CA GLY A 63 16.18 -9.42 7.05
C GLY A 63 15.55 -9.85 5.74
N MET A 64 16.16 -9.52 4.62
CA MET A 64 16.32 -10.52 3.55
C MET A 64 17.63 -10.26 2.78
N GLN A 65 18.74 -10.14 3.52
CA GLN A 65 20.02 -10.57 3.00
C GLN A 65 19.95 -12.09 2.85
N ARG A 66 19.60 -12.57 1.66
CA ARG A 66 20.06 -13.88 1.22
C ARG A 66 21.55 -13.74 0.88
N THR A 67 22.37 -13.58 1.90
CA THR A 67 23.82 -13.82 1.78
C THR A 67 24.04 -15.32 1.85
N ARG A 68 24.62 -15.87 0.78
CA ARG A 68 25.88 -16.62 0.80
C ARG A 68 26.09 -17.23 -0.57
N GLY A 69 27.04 -16.64 -1.30
CA GLY A 69 27.68 -17.33 -2.40
C GLY A 69 28.64 -18.42 -1.91
N MET A 70 29.17 -19.11 -2.93
CA MET A 70 30.48 -19.76 -3.05
C MET A 70 30.60 -21.27 -2.83
N ARG A 71 31.10 -21.88 -3.93
CA ARG A 71 31.94 -23.10 -4.10
C ARG A 71 31.21 -24.44 -3.95
N HIS A 72 31.47 -25.45 -4.78
CA HIS A 72 32.65 -25.79 -5.59
C HIS A 72 32.39 -25.89 -7.09
#